data_AF-A0A964L6X7-F1
#
_entry.id   AF-A0A964L6X7-F1
#
_cell.length_a   1.000
_cell.length_b   1.000
_cell.length_c   1.000
_cell.angle_alpha   90.00
_cell.angle_beta   90.00
_cell.angle_gamma   90.00
#
_symmetry.space_group_name_H-M   'P 1'
#
loop_
_entity.id
_entity.type
_entity.pdbx_description
1 polymer ?
#
loop_
_entity_poly.entity_id
_entity_poly.type
_entity_poly.pdbx_seq_one_letter_code
_entity_poly.pdbx_strand_id
1 'polypeptide(L)' 'MLRAGDPAPDFTLPDLKKTKEVKLSSFQGKKPVVLIFGSYT' A
#
# COMPACT_ATOMS: atom_id res chain seq x y z
N MET A 1 10.80 -14.57 -4.99
CA MET A 1 11.47 -13.28 -5.28
C MET A 1 10.46 -12.43 -6.04
N LEU A 2 10.16 -11.22 -5.58
CA LEU A 2 9.22 -10.32 -6.26
C LEU A 2 9.94 -9.60 -7.40
N ARG A 3 9.33 -9.53 -8.59
CA ARG A 3 9.86 -8.84 -9.77
C ARG A 3 8.93 -7.72 -10.21
N ALA A 4 9.46 -6.78 -11.00
CA ALA A 4 8.64 -5.76 -11.64
C ALA A 4 7.62 -6.44 -12.59
N GLY A 5 6.36 -6.03 -12.49
CA GLY A 5 5.24 -6.63 -13.22
C GLY A 5 4.45 -7.67 -12.41
N ASP A 6 5.03 -8.21 -11.33
CA ASP A 6 4.25 -9.02 -10.38
C ASP A 6 3.24 -8.14 -9.63
N PRO A 7 2.12 -8.70 -9.16
CA PRO A 7 1.23 -8.00 -8.24
C PRO A 7 1.99 -7.49 -7.02
N ALA A 8 1.76 -6.24 -6.65
CA ALA A 8 2.35 -5.67 -5.43
C ALA A 8 1.93 -6.51 -4.20
N PRO A 9 2.87 -6.83 -3.27
CA PRO A 9 2.55 -7.56 -2.05
C PRO A 9 1.49 -6.82 -1.24
N ASP A 10 0.47 -7.54 -0.84
CA ASP A 10 -0.63 -6.95 -0.08
C ASP A 10 -0.23 -6.74 1.38
N PHE A 11 -0.72 -5.65 1.95
CA PHE A 11 -0.58 -5.35 3.36
C PHE A 11 -1.75 -4.50 3.83
N THR A 12 -1.96 -4.53 5.14
CA THR A 12 -2.93 -3.70 5.83
C THR A 12 -2.19 -2.91 6.90
N LEU A 13 -2.32 -1.59 6.85
CA LEU A 13 -1.71 -0.69 7.82
C LEU A 13 -2.74 0.33 8.32
N PRO A 14 -2.63 0.77 9.58
CA PRO A 14 -3.43 1.90 10.04
C PRO A 14 -3.04 3.16 9.27
N ASP A 15 -4.01 4.05 9.05
CA ASP A 15 -3.71 5.39 8.56
C ASP A 15 -2.94 6.21 9.60
N LEU A 16 -2.39 7.37 9.19
CA LEU A 16 -1.58 8.22 10.07
C LEU A 16 -2.32 8.64 11.35
N LYS A 17 -3.66 8.71 11.29
CA LYS A 17 -4.51 9.06 12.44
C LYS A 17 -4.91 7.84 13.28
N LYS A 18 -4.54 6.62 12.87
CA LYS A 18 -4.94 5.34 13.46
C LYS A 18 -6.47 5.17 13.59
N THR A 19 -7.20 5.80 12.68
CA THR A 19 -8.68 5.80 12.65
C THR A 19 -9.25 4.71 11.77
N LYS A 20 -8.46 4.24 10.79
CA LYS A 20 -8.89 3.24 9.82
C LYS A 20 -7.72 2.37 9.39
N GLU A 21 -8.04 1.14 9.06
CA GLU A 21 -7.15 0.24 8.36
C GLU A 21 -7.21 0.48 6.85
N VAL A 22 -6.04 0.54 6.22
CA VAL A 22 -5.89 0.73 4.77
C VAL A 22 -5.24 -0.52 4.21
N LYS A 23 -5.98 -1.24 3.36
CA LYS A 23 -5.50 -2.43 2.65
C LYS A 23 -5.06 -2.06 1.24
N LEU A 24 -3.83 -2.40 0.84
CA LEU A 24 -3.30 -2.03 -0.47
C LEU A 24 -4.15 -2.58 -1.62
N SER A 25 -4.56 -3.85 -1.55
CA SER A 25 -5.39 -4.47 -2.59
C SER A 25 -6.76 -3.82 -2.78
N SER A 26 -7.25 -3.02 -1.82
CA SER A 26 -8.52 -2.31 -1.96
C SER A 26 -8.54 -1.24 -3.07
N PHE A 27 -7.36 -0.84 -3.55
CA PHE A 27 -7.16 0.12 -4.65
C PHE A 27 -6.93 -0.53 -6.01
N GLN A 28 -6.66 -1.83 -6.07
CA GLN A 28 -6.41 -2.55 -7.33
C GLN A 28 -7.61 -2.39 -8.28
N GLY A 29 -7.34 -2.10 -9.56
CA GLY A 29 -8.35 -1.92 -10.60
C GLY A 29 -9.20 -0.65 -10.50
N LYS A 30 -9.04 0.17 -9.44
CA LYS A 30 -9.80 1.42 -9.26
C LYS A 30 -9.02 2.65 -9.70
N LYS A 31 -7.71 2.68 -9.42
CA LYS A 31 -6.82 3.79 -9.78
C LYS A 31 -5.34 3.37 -9.70
N PRO A 32 -4.44 4.04 -10.43
CA PRO A 32 -3.01 3.90 -10.22
C PRO A 32 -2.63 4.30 -8.78
N VAL A 33 -1.67 3.58 -8.20
CA VAL A 33 -1.18 3.80 -6.83
C VAL A 33 0.33 3.82 -6.83
N VAL A 34 0.92 4.72 -6.04
CA VAL A 34 2.37 4.80 -5.78
C VAL A 34 2.59 4.54 -4.29
N LEU A 35 3.51 3.64 -3.96
CA LEU A 35 3.95 3.37 -2.59
C LEU A 35 5.31 4.02 -2.36
N ILE A 36 5.39 4.87 -1.35
CA ILE A 36 6.63 5.56 -0.97
C ILE A 36 6.96 5.16 0.46
N PHE A 37 8.15 4.61 0.67
CA PHE A 37 8.71 4.41 2.00
C PHE A 37 9.58 5.62 2.34
N GLY A 38 9.25 6.30 3.44
CA GLY A 38 10.03 7.40 3.98
C GLY A 38 10.29 7.20 5.46
N SER A 39 11.42 7.70 5.95
CA SER A 39 11.69 7.79 7.39
C SER A 39 11.12 9.09 7.92
N TYR A 40 10.14 9.01 8.80
CA TYR A 40 9.77 10.14 9.65
C TYR A 40 10.54 9.99 10.97
N THR A 41 11.46 10.91 11.24
CA THR A 41 12.11 11.07 12.55
C THR A 41 11.31 12.02 13.42
#